data_AF-A0A0Q0RZW4-F1
#
_entry.id   AF-A0A0Q0RZW4-F1
#
_cell.length_a   1.000
_cell.length_b   1.000
_cell.length_c   1.000
_cell.angle_alpha   90.00
_cell.angle_beta   90.00
_cell.angle_gamma   90.00
#
_symmetry.space_group_name_H-M   'P 1'
#
loop_
_entity.id
_entity.type
_entity.pdbx_description
1 polymer ?
#
loop_
_entity_poly.entity_id
_entity_poly.type
_entity_poly.pdbx_seq_one_letter_code
_entity_poly.pdbx_strand_id
1 'polypeptide(L)'
;MLQTTKDNLISLFNKFLHENYGDFLFIDPDSIETLGKINAYADLFLPEHVLSIHLINKIGHVFYLEAENIYGYITIKGPEFNSALMQIKSKIAELNKSYILKIISYAGNYLAKIPEIRMAYTPMMEIFRSLDNNGNVILDTSRQADTKRIKFFSLIKHSGILKYEERYDKIIIYKNEDPGFKNDREMFAMTFSAIPEIFAANDSVKPYVRTAYSYYYFSIIHGDMIPLDAEILLRNYRHLFNRNIDELKFRSYIDSLIDCGIFFLEDGKIKGNIEIYNKIKN
;
A
#
# COMPACT_ATOMS: atom_id res chain seq x y z
N MET A 1 -40.54 -17.90 -25.11
CA MET A 1 -39.15 -17.50 -25.37
C MET A 1 -38.63 -16.85 -24.10
N LEU A 2 -37.71 -17.51 -23.42
CA LEU A 2 -37.18 -17.06 -22.13
C LEU A 2 -36.39 -15.77 -22.34
N GLN A 3 -36.98 -14.68 -21.87
CA GLN A 3 -36.21 -13.51 -21.47
C GLN A 3 -35.40 -13.96 -20.25
N THR A 4 -34.26 -14.58 -20.50
CA THR A 4 -33.24 -14.79 -19.47
C THR A 4 -32.80 -13.39 -19.05
N THR A 5 -33.46 -12.84 -18.04
CA THR A 5 -33.14 -11.53 -17.50
C THR A 5 -31.68 -11.54 -17.05
N LYS A 6 -30.99 -10.42 -17.28
CA LYS A 6 -29.64 -10.16 -16.78
C LYS A 6 -29.49 -10.59 -15.31
N ASP A 7 -30.53 -10.36 -14.52
CA ASP A 7 -30.63 -10.75 -13.10
C ASP A 7 -30.58 -12.28 -12.87
N ASN A 8 -31.21 -13.07 -13.73
CA ASN A 8 -31.13 -14.53 -13.64
C ASN A 8 -29.71 -15.04 -13.93
N LEU A 9 -29.00 -14.42 -14.87
CA LEU A 9 -27.59 -14.74 -15.15
C LEU A 9 -26.69 -14.34 -13.99
N ILE A 10 -26.87 -13.15 -13.43
CA ILE A 10 -26.14 -12.69 -12.23
C ILE A 10 -26.35 -13.67 -11.08
N SER A 11 -27.60 -14.08 -10.84
CA SER A 11 -27.95 -15.05 -9.79
C SER A 11 -27.26 -16.40 -10.02
N LEU A 12 -27.25 -16.90 -11.25
CA LEU A 12 -26.56 -18.15 -11.59
C LEU A 12 -25.05 -18.05 -11.41
N PHE A 13 -24.42 -16.96 -11.83
CA PHE A 13 -22.99 -16.75 -11.60
C PHE A 13 -22.65 -16.61 -10.13
N ASN A 14 -23.41 -15.85 -9.34
CA ASN A 14 -23.18 -15.71 -7.90
C ASN A 14 -23.34 -17.05 -7.19
N LYS A 15 -24.35 -17.86 -7.57
CA LYS A 15 -24.50 -19.23 -7.06
C LYS A 15 -23.26 -20.07 -7.39
N PHE A 16 -22.79 -20.05 -8.63
CA PHE A 16 -21.58 -20.75 -9.03
C PHE A 16 -20.35 -20.27 -8.24
N LEU A 17 -20.18 -18.96 -8.08
CA LEU A 17 -19.08 -18.37 -7.31
C LEU A 17 -19.09 -18.82 -5.86
N HIS A 18 -20.25 -18.76 -5.21
CA HIS A 18 -20.40 -19.15 -3.81
C HIS A 18 -20.11 -20.64 -3.62
N GLU A 19 -20.63 -21.50 -4.50
CA GLU A 19 -20.42 -22.95 -4.43
C GLU A 19 -18.97 -23.36 -4.69
N ASN A 20 -18.24 -22.63 -5.55
CA ASN A 20 -16.90 -23.03 -5.98
C ASN A 20 -15.77 -22.27 -5.28
N TYR A 21 -15.96 -20.99 -4.91
CA TYR A 21 -14.87 -20.13 -4.44
C TYR A 21 -15.19 -19.42 -3.11
N GLY A 22 -16.47 -19.27 -2.76
CA GLY A 22 -16.94 -18.69 -1.49
C GLY A 22 -17.76 -17.41 -1.65
N ASP A 23 -18.41 -17.00 -0.55
CA ASP A 23 -19.41 -15.90 -0.52
C ASP A 23 -18.83 -14.49 -0.65
N PHE A 24 -17.52 -14.35 -0.84
CA PHE A 24 -16.84 -13.06 -0.96
C PHE A 24 -16.64 -12.64 -2.42
N LEU A 25 -17.06 -13.44 -3.41
CA LEU A 25 -16.99 -13.07 -4.82
C LEU A 25 -18.39 -12.81 -5.36
N PHE A 26 -18.57 -11.70 -6.06
CA PHE A 26 -19.83 -11.39 -6.72
C PHE A 26 -19.59 -10.91 -8.14
N ILE A 27 -20.57 -11.13 -9.00
CA ILE A 27 -20.59 -10.55 -10.34
C ILE A 27 -20.88 -9.07 -10.27
N ASP A 28 -20.04 -8.28 -10.95
CA ASP A 28 -20.39 -6.91 -11.30
C ASP A 28 -21.59 -6.93 -12.25
N PRO A 29 -22.77 -6.43 -11.84
CA PRO A 29 -23.93 -6.39 -12.71
C PRO A 29 -23.65 -5.66 -14.01
N ASP A 30 -22.76 -4.66 -14.02
CA ASP A 30 -22.47 -3.86 -15.21
C ASP A 30 -21.52 -4.54 -16.19
N SER A 31 -20.96 -5.71 -15.83
CA SER A 31 -20.03 -6.48 -16.66
C SER A 31 -20.68 -7.31 -17.78
N ILE A 32 -21.98 -7.57 -17.68
CA ILE A 32 -22.68 -8.46 -18.62
C ILE A 32 -23.10 -7.65 -19.86
N GLU A 33 -22.29 -7.72 -20.91
CA GLU A 33 -22.46 -6.91 -22.13
C GLU A 33 -23.58 -7.42 -23.05
N THR A 34 -23.65 -8.72 -23.36
CA THR A 34 -24.69 -9.28 -24.25
C THR A 34 -25.02 -10.75 -23.96
N LEU A 35 -26.25 -11.17 -24.27
CA LEU A 35 -26.74 -12.55 -24.07
C LEU A 35 -26.06 -13.60 -24.98
N GLY A 36 -25.31 -13.18 -26.02
CA GLY A 36 -24.71 -14.08 -27.02
C GLY A 36 -23.34 -14.63 -26.65
N LYS A 37 -22.61 -13.94 -25.76
CA LYS A 37 -21.36 -14.38 -25.12
C LYS A 37 -21.35 -13.77 -23.72
N ILE A 38 -21.73 -14.58 -22.74
CA ILE A 38 -22.01 -14.09 -21.40
C ILE A 38 -20.72 -14.21 -20.60
N ASN A 39 -19.88 -13.19 -20.70
CA ASN A 39 -18.73 -13.01 -19.84
C ASN A 39 -19.15 -12.12 -18.66
N ALA A 40 -18.62 -12.41 -17.47
CA ALA A 40 -18.89 -11.61 -16.29
C ALA A 40 -17.61 -11.45 -15.45
N TYR A 41 -17.42 -10.27 -14.87
CA TYR A 41 -16.31 -9.99 -13.97
C TYR A 41 -16.68 -10.47 -12.56
N ALA A 42 -15.90 -11.39 -12.00
CA ALA A 42 -15.95 -11.68 -10.57
C ALA A 42 -15.10 -10.64 -9.83
N ASP A 43 -15.75 -9.87 -8.98
CA ASP A 43 -15.11 -8.90 -8.10
C ASP A 43 -15.02 -9.46 -6.69
N LEU A 44 -13.93 -9.11 -5.99
CA LEU A 44 -13.76 -9.44 -4.59
C LEU A 44 -14.53 -8.45 -3.72
N PHE A 45 -15.31 -8.97 -2.79
CA PHE A 45 -16.03 -8.24 -1.76
C PHE A 45 -15.65 -8.80 -0.41
N LEU A 46 -14.87 -8.04 0.36
CA LEU A 46 -14.46 -8.49 1.68
C LEU A 46 -15.46 -8.00 2.73
N PRO A 47 -16.10 -8.93 3.47
CA PRO A 47 -16.88 -8.57 4.64
C PRO A 47 -15.95 -8.09 5.75
N GLU A 48 -16.14 -6.87 6.21
CA GLU A 48 -15.34 -6.26 7.26
C GLU A 48 -16.24 -5.90 8.44
N HIS A 49 -15.83 -6.29 9.64
CA HIS A 49 -16.54 -5.99 10.87
C HIS A 49 -15.99 -4.72 11.49
N VAL A 50 -16.74 -3.64 11.37
CA VAL A 50 -16.36 -2.31 11.85
C VAL A 50 -17.31 -1.88 12.95
N LEU A 51 -16.85 -1.89 14.21
CA LEU A 51 -17.59 -1.31 15.35
C LEU A 51 -19.09 -1.65 15.33
N SER A 52 -19.41 -2.95 15.24
CA SER A 52 -20.76 -3.56 15.13
C SER A 52 -21.50 -3.45 13.78
N ILE A 53 -20.94 -2.78 12.78
CA ILE A 53 -21.48 -2.69 11.41
C ILE A 53 -20.74 -3.67 10.50
N HIS A 54 -21.49 -4.40 9.69
CA HIS A 54 -20.93 -5.18 8.60
C HIS A 54 -20.83 -4.31 7.36
N LEU A 55 -19.60 -4.11 6.86
CA LEU A 55 -19.35 -3.38 5.62
C LEU A 55 -18.89 -4.35 4.55
N ILE A 56 -19.46 -4.22 3.35
CA ILE A 56 -19.07 -5.01 2.18
C ILE A 56 -18.34 -4.06 1.22
N ASN A 57 -17.02 -4.23 1.08
CA ASN A 57 -16.23 -3.40 0.18
C ASN A 57 -15.91 -4.11 -1.12
N LYS A 58 -16.29 -3.50 -2.25
CA LYS A 58 -15.80 -3.89 -3.58
C LYS A 58 -14.32 -3.57 -3.68
N ILE A 59 -13.51 -4.63 -3.69
CA ILE A 59 -12.05 -4.60 -3.83
C ILE A 59 -11.65 -4.49 -5.31
N GLY A 60 -12.48 -5.07 -6.19
CA GLY A 60 -12.33 -5.00 -7.65
C GLY A 60 -12.06 -6.36 -8.27
N HIS A 61 -11.74 -6.31 -9.57
CA HIS A 61 -11.75 -7.47 -10.45
C HIS A 61 -10.68 -8.50 -10.09
N VAL A 62 -11.11 -9.77 -10.04
CA VAL A 62 -10.26 -10.93 -9.79
C VAL A 62 -10.09 -11.78 -11.05
N PHE A 63 -11.19 -12.24 -11.65
CA PHE A 63 -11.17 -13.07 -12.86
C PHE A 63 -12.52 -13.06 -13.58
N TYR A 64 -12.52 -13.57 -14.81
CA TYR A 64 -13.71 -13.68 -15.64
C TYR A 64 -14.40 -15.03 -15.45
N LEU A 65 -15.71 -15.03 -15.54
CA LEU A 65 -16.52 -16.23 -15.74
C LEU A 65 -17.14 -16.20 -17.12
N GLU A 66 -17.26 -17.38 -17.72
CA GLU A 66 -17.89 -17.58 -19.02
C GLU A 66 -19.13 -18.47 -18.85
N ALA A 67 -20.24 -18.10 -19.46
CA ALA A 67 -21.41 -18.97 -19.54
C ALA A 67 -21.74 -19.35 -20.99
N GLU A 68 -21.93 -20.65 -21.19
CA GLU A 68 -22.32 -21.24 -22.48
C GLU A 68 -23.70 -21.90 -22.34
N ASN A 69 -24.59 -21.68 -23.32
CA ASN A 69 -25.85 -22.42 -23.40
C ASN A 69 -25.63 -23.64 -24.31
N ILE A 70 -25.59 -24.83 -23.71
CA ILE A 70 -25.38 -26.10 -24.39
C ILE A 70 -26.66 -26.93 -24.22
N TYR A 71 -27.35 -27.22 -25.32
CA TYR A 71 -28.60 -28.02 -25.34
C TYR A 71 -29.70 -27.51 -24.38
N GLY A 72 -29.77 -26.20 -24.13
CA GLY A 72 -30.76 -25.60 -23.23
C GLY A 72 -30.32 -25.52 -21.76
N TYR A 73 -29.11 -25.99 -21.44
CA TYR A 73 -28.50 -25.86 -20.12
C TYR A 73 -27.42 -24.78 -20.12
N ILE A 74 -27.48 -23.87 -19.16
CA ILE A 74 -26.43 -22.88 -18.96
C ILE A 74 -25.30 -23.55 -18.16
N THR A 75 -24.14 -23.68 -18.78
CA THR A 75 -22.91 -24.16 -18.14
C THR A 75 -22.01 -22.96 -17.87
N ILE A 76 -21.62 -22.77 -16.62
CA ILE A 76 -20.71 -21.71 -16.20
C ILE A 76 -19.32 -22.31 -16.02
N LYS A 77 -18.32 -21.65 -16.58
CA LYS A 77 -16.90 -22.01 -16.48
C LYS A 77 -16.14 -20.85 -15.85
N GLY A 78 -15.17 -21.19 -15.02
CA GLY A 78 -14.24 -20.27 -14.37
C GLY A 78 -12.88 -20.92 -14.19
N PRO A 79 -11.90 -20.19 -13.65
CA PRO A 79 -10.59 -20.76 -13.32
C PRO A 79 -10.73 -21.90 -12.31
N GLU A 80 -9.82 -22.87 -12.37
CA GLU A 80 -9.75 -23.93 -11.35
C GLU A 80 -9.60 -23.32 -9.94
N PHE A 81 -10.18 -23.99 -8.93
CA PHE A 81 -10.22 -23.50 -7.54
C PHE A 81 -8.88 -22.97 -7.01
N ASN A 82 -7.80 -23.73 -7.19
CA ASN A 82 -6.47 -23.33 -6.75
C ASN A 82 -5.95 -22.09 -7.48
N SER A 83 -6.23 -21.97 -8.78
CA SER A 83 -5.88 -20.79 -9.57
C SER A 83 -6.68 -19.57 -9.13
N ALA A 84 -7.99 -19.72 -8.90
CA ALA A 84 -8.85 -18.67 -8.36
C ALA A 84 -8.35 -18.16 -7.01
N LEU A 85 -8.04 -19.07 -6.07
CA LEU A 85 -7.47 -18.75 -4.77
C LEU A 85 -6.15 -17.96 -4.87
N MET A 86 -5.29 -18.32 -5.82
CA MET A 86 -4.04 -17.59 -6.05
C MET A 86 -4.31 -16.17 -6.57
N GLN A 87 -5.25 -16.00 -7.50
CA GLN A 87 -5.63 -14.69 -8.03
C GLN A 87 -6.25 -13.78 -6.94
N ILE A 88 -7.13 -14.32 -6.10
CA ILE A 88 -7.69 -13.61 -4.94
C ILE A 88 -6.58 -13.12 -4.00
N LYS A 89 -5.68 -14.03 -3.59
CA LYS A 89 -4.55 -13.69 -2.71
C LYS A 89 -3.64 -12.63 -3.33
N SER A 90 -3.37 -12.75 -4.63
CA SER A 90 -2.57 -11.77 -5.39
C SER A 90 -3.24 -10.40 -5.37
N LYS A 91 -4.57 -10.33 -5.57
CA LYS A 91 -5.31 -9.07 -5.58
C LYS A 91 -5.29 -8.37 -4.22
N ILE A 92 -5.49 -9.11 -3.14
CA ILE A 92 -5.38 -8.59 -1.77
C ILE A 92 -3.97 -8.07 -1.50
N ALA A 93 -2.94 -8.82 -1.91
CA ALA A 93 -1.54 -8.41 -1.72
C ALA A 93 -1.19 -7.15 -2.52
N GLU A 94 -1.66 -7.04 -3.76
CA GLU A 94 -1.51 -5.86 -4.62
C GLU A 94 -2.07 -4.60 -3.95
N LEU A 95 -3.28 -4.69 -3.40
CA LEU A 95 -3.93 -3.56 -2.74
C LEU A 95 -3.23 -3.14 -1.45
N ASN A 96 -2.91 -4.11 -0.60
CA ASN A 96 -2.13 -3.83 0.61
C ASN A 96 -0.80 -3.15 0.26
N LYS A 97 -0.13 -3.60 -0.80
CA LYS A 97 1.09 -2.96 -1.31
C LYS A 97 0.80 -1.54 -1.80
N SER A 98 -0.23 -1.34 -2.61
CA SER A 98 -0.64 -0.02 -3.13
C SER A 98 -0.89 0.99 -2.01
N TYR A 99 -1.68 0.62 -0.99
CA TYR A 99 -1.95 1.49 0.14
C TYR A 99 -0.71 1.79 1.00
N ILE A 100 0.15 0.79 1.23
CA ILE A 100 1.44 0.99 1.91
C ILE A 100 2.27 2.03 1.15
N LEU A 101 2.34 1.93 -0.18
CA LEU A 101 3.05 2.91 -1.01
C LEU A 101 2.39 4.29 -0.92
N LYS A 102 1.06 4.40 -1.00
CA LYS A 102 0.35 5.68 -0.78
C LYS A 102 0.68 6.31 0.57
N ILE A 103 0.67 5.53 1.65
CA ILE A 103 1.04 6.03 3.00
C ILE A 103 2.49 6.53 2.99
N ILE A 104 3.43 5.78 2.42
CA ILE A 104 4.83 6.20 2.33
C ILE A 104 4.96 7.49 1.51
N SER A 105 4.24 7.62 0.41
CA SER A 105 4.27 8.80 -0.46
C SER A 105 3.74 10.06 0.23
N TYR A 106 2.65 9.94 1.01
CA TYR A 106 1.95 11.08 1.59
C TYR A 106 2.32 11.37 3.05
N ALA A 107 2.80 10.36 3.78
CA ALA A 107 3.26 10.48 5.16
C ALA A 107 4.79 10.46 5.29
N GLY A 108 5.53 10.28 4.19
CA GLY A 108 6.99 10.06 4.20
C GLY A 108 7.79 11.18 4.88
N ASN A 109 7.40 12.42 4.66
CA ASN A 109 7.91 13.62 5.35
C ASN A 109 7.67 13.60 6.87
N TYR A 110 6.57 13.00 7.33
CA TYR A 110 6.29 12.82 8.74
C TYR A 110 7.12 11.65 9.30
N LEU A 111 7.09 10.49 8.63
CA LEU A 111 7.88 9.29 8.99
C LEU A 111 9.37 9.59 9.07
N ALA A 112 9.88 10.45 8.18
CA ALA A 112 11.25 10.93 8.16
C ALA A 112 11.71 11.61 9.47
N LYS A 113 10.79 12.01 10.35
CA LYS A 113 11.12 12.62 11.65
C LYS A 113 11.46 11.57 12.71
N ILE A 114 11.01 10.33 12.54
CA ILE A 114 11.18 9.24 13.51
C ILE A 114 12.67 8.87 13.60
N PRO A 115 13.29 8.88 14.80
CA PRO A 115 14.72 8.65 14.97
C PRO A 115 15.24 7.35 14.33
N GLU A 116 14.54 6.24 14.53
CA GLU A 116 14.90 4.92 14.01
C GLU A 116 14.92 4.90 12.48
N ILE A 117 13.94 5.57 11.87
CA ILE A 117 13.89 5.75 10.42
C ILE A 117 15.09 6.59 9.99
N ARG A 118 15.32 7.78 10.57
CA ARG A 118 16.49 8.61 10.22
C ARG A 118 17.81 7.87 10.35
N MET A 119 17.98 7.05 11.39
CA MET A 119 19.17 6.24 11.58
C MET A 119 19.34 5.22 10.44
N ALA A 120 18.26 4.52 10.07
CA ALA A 120 18.28 3.56 8.97
C ALA A 120 18.68 4.20 7.62
N TYR A 121 18.39 5.50 7.43
CA TYR A 121 18.71 6.26 6.21
C TYR A 121 19.87 7.24 6.37
N THR A 122 20.64 7.15 7.45
CA THR A 122 21.80 8.02 7.66
C THR A 122 22.79 8.02 6.49
N PRO A 123 23.12 6.87 5.84
CA PRO A 123 24.01 6.89 4.67
C PRO A 123 23.49 7.76 3.52
N MET A 124 22.18 7.85 3.36
CA MET A 124 21.55 8.71 2.36
C MET A 124 21.65 10.19 2.76
N MET A 125 21.39 10.49 4.04
CA MET A 125 21.55 11.85 4.57
C MET A 125 23.00 12.34 4.47
N GLU A 126 23.99 11.46 4.60
CA GLU A 126 25.39 11.82 4.41
C GLU A 126 25.72 12.22 2.97
N ILE A 127 25.13 11.53 1.98
CA ILE A 127 25.26 11.92 0.56
C ILE A 127 24.70 13.32 0.38
N PHE A 128 23.48 13.55 0.87
CA PHE A 128 22.80 14.83 0.79
C PHE A 128 23.54 15.99 1.46
N ARG A 129 24.01 15.81 2.70
CA ARG A 129 24.83 16.81 3.39
C ARG A 129 26.12 17.13 2.66
N SER A 130 26.75 16.11 2.09
CA SER A 130 28.00 16.30 1.35
C SER A 130 27.76 17.06 0.05
N LEU A 131 26.62 16.82 -0.62
CA LEU A 131 26.17 17.64 -1.75
C LEU A 131 25.90 19.09 -1.34
N ASP A 132 25.27 19.31 -0.18
CA ASP A 132 25.00 20.65 0.35
C ASP A 132 26.28 21.43 0.65
N ASN A 133 27.28 20.79 1.26
CA ASN A 133 28.52 21.44 1.68
C ASN A 133 29.54 21.61 0.53
N ASN A 134 29.66 20.60 -0.34
CA ASN A 134 30.76 20.51 -1.31
C ASN A 134 30.30 20.64 -2.77
N GLY A 135 28.99 20.66 -3.02
CA GLY A 135 28.41 20.65 -4.37
C GLY A 135 28.45 19.28 -5.08
N ASN A 136 29.33 18.37 -4.64
CA ASN A 136 29.43 17.00 -5.14
C ASN A 136 29.74 15.98 -4.03
N VAL A 137 29.57 14.70 -4.37
CA VAL A 137 29.99 13.56 -3.54
C VAL A 137 30.72 12.57 -4.42
N ILE A 138 31.86 12.07 -3.95
CA ILE A 138 32.60 11.01 -4.62
C ILE A 138 32.48 9.77 -3.73
N LEU A 139 31.82 8.73 -4.25
CA LEU A 139 31.75 7.41 -3.62
C LEU A 139 32.73 6.48 -4.33
N ASP A 140 33.64 5.87 -3.58
CA ASP A 140 34.62 4.93 -4.11
C ASP A 140 34.10 3.49 -3.95
N THR A 141 33.92 2.80 -5.08
CA THR A 141 33.33 1.45 -5.13
C THR A 141 34.23 0.39 -4.49
N SER A 142 35.52 0.69 -4.32
CA SER A 142 36.49 -0.18 -3.66
C SER A 142 36.56 0.02 -2.13
N ARG A 143 36.01 1.13 -1.61
CA ARG A 143 36.05 1.46 -0.18
C ARG A 143 34.88 0.83 0.58
N GLN A 144 35.19 0.03 1.58
CA GLN A 144 34.19 -0.56 2.48
C GLN A 144 33.31 0.50 3.18
N ALA A 145 33.88 1.68 3.49
CA ALA A 145 33.14 2.78 4.10
C ALA A 145 32.00 3.30 3.20
N ASP A 146 32.12 3.16 1.88
CA ASP A 146 31.14 3.65 0.91
C ASP A 146 30.07 2.60 0.54
N THR A 147 30.26 1.33 0.89
CA THR A 147 29.35 0.24 0.48
C THR A 147 27.88 0.53 0.82
N LYS A 148 27.59 1.05 2.02
CA LYS A 148 26.21 1.40 2.41
C LYS A 148 25.67 2.58 1.61
N ARG A 149 26.48 3.62 1.41
CA ARG A 149 26.10 4.81 0.62
C ARG A 149 25.85 4.45 -0.84
N ILE A 150 26.70 3.62 -1.44
CA ILE A 150 26.54 3.10 -2.80
C ILE A 150 25.26 2.28 -2.94
N LYS A 151 24.98 1.40 -1.97
CA LYS A 151 23.74 0.62 -1.97
C LYS A 151 22.52 1.56 -1.97
N PHE A 152 22.50 2.58 -1.11
CA PHE A 152 21.41 3.57 -1.11
C PHE A 152 21.34 4.39 -2.39
N PHE A 153 22.48 4.90 -2.86
CA PHE A 153 22.57 5.64 -4.11
C PHE A 153 22.02 4.82 -5.29
N SER A 154 22.38 3.55 -5.39
CA SER A 154 21.90 2.66 -6.47
C SER A 154 20.38 2.54 -6.54
N LEU A 155 19.70 2.71 -5.40
CA LEU A 155 18.24 2.70 -5.34
C LEU A 155 17.63 4.00 -5.84
N ILE A 156 18.29 5.15 -5.61
CA ILE A 156 17.77 6.48 -5.94
C ILE A 156 18.30 7.06 -7.25
N LYS A 157 19.35 6.47 -7.85
CA LYS A 157 20.06 7.05 -9.01
C LYS A 157 19.18 7.24 -10.25
N HIS A 158 18.09 6.48 -10.37
CA HIS A 158 17.15 6.56 -11.48
C HIS A 158 15.94 7.48 -11.24
N SER A 159 15.86 8.13 -10.08
CA SER A 159 14.72 9.00 -9.71
C SER A 159 14.75 10.39 -10.32
N GLY A 160 15.86 10.79 -10.96
CA GLY A 160 16.06 12.15 -11.44
C GLY A 160 16.35 13.19 -10.35
N ILE A 161 16.33 12.80 -9.07
CA ILE A 161 16.65 13.68 -7.93
C ILE A 161 18.11 14.12 -7.96
N LEU A 162 19.01 13.24 -8.39
CA LEU A 162 20.46 13.44 -8.40
C LEU A 162 21.01 13.26 -9.82
N LYS A 163 22.01 14.07 -10.18
CA LYS A 163 22.85 13.85 -11.37
C LYS A 163 24.06 13.03 -10.95
N TYR A 164 24.57 12.17 -11.81
CA TYR A 164 25.74 11.37 -11.49
C TYR A 164 26.58 10.99 -12.71
N GLU A 165 27.86 10.73 -12.47
CA GLU A 165 28.82 10.18 -13.42
C GLU A 165 29.50 8.95 -12.80
N GLU A 166 29.51 7.83 -13.52
CA GLU A 166 30.28 6.64 -13.13
C GLU A 166 31.62 6.69 -13.89
N ARG A 167 32.75 6.73 -13.16
CA ARG A 167 34.11 6.74 -13.73
C ARG A 167 34.95 5.70 -13.01
N TYR A 168 35.31 4.62 -13.69
CA TYR A 168 36.11 3.51 -13.15
C TYR A 168 35.54 3.00 -11.80
N ASP A 169 36.30 3.17 -10.72
CA ASP A 169 36.00 2.78 -9.35
C ASP A 169 35.25 3.87 -8.56
N LYS A 170 34.72 4.91 -9.22
CA LYS A 170 34.09 6.05 -8.55
C LYS A 170 32.72 6.38 -9.12
N ILE A 171 31.82 6.73 -8.22
CA ILE A 171 30.53 7.34 -8.52
C ILE A 171 30.60 8.78 -8.05
N ILE A 172 30.53 9.72 -8.98
CA ILE A 172 30.50 11.15 -8.68
C ILE A 172 29.05 11.62 -8.77
N ILE A 173 28.51 12.13 -7.68
CA ILE A 173 27.13 12.55 -7.52
C ILE A 173 27.09 14.06 -7.41
N TYR A 174 26.13 14.69 -8.08
CA TYR A 174 25.89 16.12 -8.09
C TYR A 174 24.43 16.42 -7.75
N LYS A 175 24.17 17.64 -7.26
CA LYS A 175 22.81 18.16 -7.18
C LYS A 175 22.24 18.33 -8.58
N ASN A 176 20.96 18.01 -8.74
CA ASN A 176 20.22 18.48 -9.89
C ASN A 176 19.92 19.99 -9.70
N GLU A 177 20.04 20.81 -10.75
CA GLU A 177 19.95 22.28 -10.65
C GLU A 177 18.53 22.79 -10.39
N ASP A 178 17.53 21.94 -10.58
CA ASP A 178 16.12 22.28 -10.39
C ASP A 178 15.42 21.32 -9.41
N PRO A 179 15.51 21.53 -8.08
CA PRO A 179 14.73 20.69 -7.19
C PRO A 179 13.90 21.41 -6.11
N GLY A 180 14.01 22.73 -5.96
CA GLY A 180 13.24 23.49 -4.97
C GLY A 180 13.52 23.15 -3.49
N PHE A 181 14.59 22.40 -3.17
CA PHE A 181 14.88 21.99 -1.78
C PHE A 181 15.39 23.16 -0.92
N LYS A 182 14.83 23.33 0.29
CA LYS A 182 15.35 24.27 1.29
C LYS A 182 16.23 23.61 2.36
N ASN A 183 16.16 22.28 2.53
CA ASN A 183 16.96 21.54 3.52
C ASN A 183 16.99 20.00 3.28
N ASP A 184 17.95 19.34 3.95
CA ASP A 184 18.10 17.88 4.11
C ASP A 184 16.79 17.10 4.30
N ARG A 185 15.86 17.63 5.11
CA ARG A 185 14.61 16.96 5.48
C ARG A 185 13.62 16.96 4.33
N GLU A 186 13.52 18.06 3.59
CA GLU A 186 12.67 18.17 2.39
C GLU A 186 13.17 17.27 1.28
N MET A 187 14.49 17.17 1.09
CA MET A 187 15.09 16.28 0.11
C MET A 187 14.89 14.80 0.47
N PHE A 188 15.04 14.46 1.76
CA PHE A 188 14.71 13.14 2.26
C PHE A 188 13.22 12.81 2.08
N ALA A 189 12.32 13.72 2.47
CA ALA A 189 10.88 13.61 2.25
C ALA A 189 10.50 13.42 0.77
N MET A 190 11.08 14.21 -0.14
CA MET A 190 10.82 14.06 -1.57
C MET A 190 11.29 12.72 -2.10
N THR A 191 12.33 12.12 -1.51
CA THR A 191 12.73 10.74 -1.85
C THR A 191 11.65 9.72 -1.45
N PHE A 192 11.01 9.89 -0.28
CA PHE A 192 9.87 9.04 0.08
C PHE A 192 8.73 9.13 -0.94
N SER A 193 8.44 10.36 -1.40
CA SER A 193 7.37 10.58 -2.38
C SER A 193 7.73 10.05 -3.77
N ALA A 194 9.00 10.17 -4.18
CA ALA A 194 9.47 9.78 -5.51
C ALA A 194 9.76 8.28 -5.64
N ILE A 195 10.17 7.61 -4.55
CA ILE A 195 10.52 6.18 -4.59
C ILE A 195 10.03 5.42 -3.34
N PRO A 196 8.71 5.27 -3.17
CA PRO A 196 8.13 4.65 -1.98
C PRO A 196 8.59 3.19 -1.77
N GLU A 197 8.95 2.48 -2.84
CA GLU A 197 9.40 1.09 -2.82
C GLU A 197 10.69 0.88 -2.03
N ILE A 198 11.60 1.86 -2.05
CA ILE A 198 12.86 1.81 -1.29
C ILE A 198 12.59 1.74 0.21
N PHE A 199 11.61 2.52 0.66
CA PHE A 199 11.22 2.58 2.05
C PHE A 199 10.35 1.39 2.45
N ALA A 200 9.49 0.92 1.55
CA ALA A 200 8.73 -0.32 1.73
C ALA A 200 9.65 -1.55 1.89
N ALA A 201 10.85 -1.54 1.30
CA ALA A 201 11.83 -2.62 1.46
C ALA A 201 12.52 -2.63 2.83
N ASN A 202 12.54 -1.52 3.58
CA ASN A 202 13.28 -1.38 4.84
C ASN A 202 12.48 -1.87 6.06
N ASP A 203 13.06 -2.81 6.80
CA ASP A 203 12.42 -3.41 7.97
C ASP A 203 12.17 -2.43 9.13
N SER A 204 12.94 -1.33 9.22
CA SER A 204 12.76 -0.31 10.25
C SER A 204 11.55 0.59 10.00
N VAL A 205 11.13 0.75 8.75
CA VAL A 205 9.99 1.61 8.36
C VAL A 205 8.68 0.85 8.41
N LYS A 206 8.72 -0.44 8.02
CA LYS A 206 7.55 -1.34 7.99
C LYS A 206 6.65 -1.25 9.22
N PRO A 207 7.13 -1.33 10.48
CA PRO A 207 6.24 -1.30 11.64
C PRO A 207 5.39 -0.03 11.69
N TYR A 208 5.99 1.15 11.50
CA TYR A 208 5.30 2.44 11.55
C TYR A 208 4.27 2.60 10.44
N VAL A 209 4.64 2.24 9.20
CA VAL A 209 3.73 2.33 8.04
C VAL A 209 2.56 1.36 8.20
N ARG A 210 2.80 0.16 8.74
CA ARG A 210 1.76 -0.83 9.00
C ARG A 210 0.80 -0.39 10.10
N THR A 211 1.33 0.21 11.18
CA THR A 211 0.48 0.81 12.23
C THR A 211 -0.36 1.94 11.65
N ALA A 212 0.24 2.85 10.86
CA ALA A 212 -0.51 3.88 10.14
C ALA A 212 -1.59 3.29 9.22
N TYR A 213 -1.24 2.25 8.45
CA TYR A 213 -2.17 1.56 7.56
C TYR A 213 -3.35 0.95 8.32
N SER A 214 -3.11 0.34 9.49
CA SER A 214 -4.17 -0.24 10.30
C SER A 214 -5.24 0.77 10.75
N TYR A 215 -4.87 2.06 10.83
CA TYR A 215 -5.81 3.15 11.08
C TYR A 215 -6.47 3.66 9.78
N TYR A 216 -5.66 4.01 8.77
CA TYR A 216 -6.16 4.63 7.55
C TYR A 216 -7.00 3.68 6.71
N TYR A 217 -6.65 2.40 6.63
CA TYR A 217 -7.48 1.37 5.99
C TYR A 217 -8.88 1.34 6.59
N PHE A 218 -8.96 1.30 7.93
CA PHE A 218 -10.22 1.28 8.65
C PHE A 218 -11.05 2.54 8.39
N SER A 219 -10.42 3.71 8.40
CA SER A 219 -11.10 5.00 8.13
C SER A 219 -11.59 5.10 6.67
N ILE A 220 -10.86 4.52 5.72
CA ILE A 220 -11.26 4.51 4.31
C ILE A 220 -12.49 3.61 4.13
N ILE A 221 -12.45 2.42 4.73
CA ILE A 221 -13.57 1.48 4.72
C ILE A 221 -14.83 2.07 5.34
N HIS A 222 -14.70 2.80 6.45
CA HIS A 222 -15.84 3.45 7.08
C HIS A 222 -16.33 4.69 6.32
N GLY A 223 -15.54 5.20 5.37
CA GLY A 223 -15.83 6.42 4.63
C GLY A 223 -15.52 7.71 5.38
N ASP A 224 -15.08 7.63 6.64
CA ASP A 224 -14.77 8.77 7.51
C ASP A 224 -13.63 8.46 8.52
N MET A 225 -13.00 9.50 9.06
CA MET A 225 -11.94 9.42 10.05
C MET A 225 -12.50 9.33 11.47
N ILE A 226 -12.48 8.12 12.03
CA ILE A 226 -13.01 7.86 13.37
C ILE A 226 -11.87 7.86 14.40
N PRO A 227 -12.02 8.49 15.57
CA PRO A 227 -11.12 8.29 16.70
C PRO A 227 -11.20 6.84 17.23
N LEU A 228 -10.06 6.16 17.31
CA LEU A 228 -9.95 4.75 17.72
C LEU A 228 -9.15 4.58 19.00
N ASP A 229 -9.56 3.63 19.83
CA ASP A 229 -8.76 3.17 20.95
C ASP A 229 -7.55 2.35 20.45
N ALA A 230 -6.42 2.44 21.16
CA ALA A 230 -5.18 1.76 20.78
C ALA A 230 -5.34 0.24 20.64
N GLU A 231 -6.22 -0.36 21.44
CA GLU A 231 -6.55 -1.79 21.42
C GLU A 231 -7.25 -2.20 20.11
N ILE A 232 -8.15 -1.35 19.61
CA ILE A 232 -8.84 -1.57 18.33
C ILE A 232 -7.80 -1.51 17.21
N LEU A 233 -6.91 -0.52 17.25
CA LEU A 233 -5.86 -0.37 16.26
C LEU A 233 -4.89 -1.57 16.27
N LEU A 234 -4.53 -2.08 17.44
CA LEU A 234 -3.70 -3.26 17.59
C LEU A 234 -4.38 -4.51 17.02
N ARG A 235 -5.68 -4.68 17.26
CA ARG A 235 -6.47 -5.78 16.69
C ARG A 235 -6.46 -5.69 15.16
N ASN A 236 -6.69 -4.50 14.60
CA ASN A 236 -6.64 -4.27 13.15
C ASN A 236 -5.26 -4.59 12.57
N TYR A 237 -4.19 -4.16 13.25
CA TYR A 237 -2.82 -4.48 12.84
C TYR A 237 -2.57 -6.00 12.81
N ARG A 238 -2.94 -6.72 13.88
CA ARG A 238 -2.76 -8.19 13.96
C ARG A 238 -3.53 -8.90 12.85
N HIS A 239 -4.75 -8.44 12.58
CA HIS A 239 -5.61 -8.97 11.52
C HIS A 239 -5.00 -8.76 10.13
N LEU A 240 -4.70 -7.51 9.76
CA LEU A 240 -4.22 -7.16 8.42
C LEU A 240 -2.88 -7.78 8.05
N PHE A 241 -2.00 -7.97 9.04
CA PHE A 241 -0.63 -8.43 8.79
C PHE A 241 -0.36 -9.85 9.27
N ASN A 242 -1.35 -10.53 9.86
CA ASN A 242 -1.21 -11.84 10.49
C ASN A 242 0.06 -11.92 11.37
N ARG A 243 0.23 -10.91 12.23
CA ARG A 243 1.44 -10.73 13.04
C ARG A 243 1.08 -10.38 14.46
N ASN A 244 1.61 -11.17 15.40
CA ASN A 244 1.58 -10.82 16.81
C ASN A 244 2.73 -9.86 17.13
N ILE A 245 2.36 -8.74 17.76
CA ILE A 245 3.29 -7.76 18.30
C ILE A 245 2.97 -7.54 19.77
N ASP A 246 4.03 -7.35 20.55
CA ASP A 246 3.98 -6.92 21.94
C ASP A 246 3.28 -5.57 22.08
N GLU A 247 2.43 -5.43 23.10
CA GLU A 247 1.57 -4.26 23.27
C GLU A 247 2.37 -3.00 23.59
N LEU A 248 3.45 -3.12 24.37
CA LEU A 248 4.31 -1.98 24.70
C LEU A 248 5.04 -1.50 23.46
N LYS A 249 5.58 -2.42 22.65
CA LYS A 249 6.19 -2.05 21.36
C LYS A 249 5.20 -1.36 20.43
N PHE A 250 3.97 -1.85 20.37
CA PHE A 250 2.95 -1.24 19.53
C PHE A 250 2.57 0.16 20.01
N ARG A 251 2.45 0.37 21.33
CA ARG A 251 2.25 1.71 21.92
C ARG A 251 3.38 2.65 21.57
N SER A 252 4.65 2.23 21.68
CA SER A 252 5.78 3.06 21.25
C SER A 252 5.72 3.48 19.78
N TYR A 253 5.18 2.62 18.90
CA TYR A 253 4.96 3.00 17.50
C TYR A 253 3.84 4.02 17.36
N ILE A 254 2.74 3.88 18.10
CA ILE A 254 1.67 4.88 18.13
C ILE A 254 2.20 6.23 18.62
N ASP A 255 2.94 6.25 19.73
CA ASP A 255 3.50 7.47 20.31
C ASP A 255 4.42 8.17 19.30
N SER A 256 5.30 7.41 18.63
CA SER A 256 6.16 7.95 17.57
C SER A 256 5.37 8.52 16.39
N LEU A 257 4.25 7.90 16.03
CA LEU A 257 3.35 8.36 14.95
C LEU A 257 2.58 9.61 15.37
N ILE A 258 2.25 9.77 16.65
CA ILE A 258 1.68 11.00 17.21
C ILE A 258 2.73 12.12 17.18
N ASP A 259 3.92 11.86 17.73
CA ASP A 259 5.01 12.85 17.81
C ASP A 259 5.42 13.37 16.43
N CYS A 260 5.41 12.50 15.42
CA CYS A 260 5.78 12.92 14.07
C CYS A 260 4.64 13.61 13.30
N GLY A 261 3.39 13.56 13.78
CA GLY A 261 2.20 14.22 13.22
C GLY A 261 1.39 13.39 12.22
N ILE A 262 1.54 12.06 12.23
CA ILE A 262 0.72 11.13 11.45
C ILE A 262 -0.60 10.85 12.18
N PHE A 263 -0.53 10.76 13.51
CA PHE A 263 -1.67 10.63 14.39
C PHE A 263 -1.81 11.84 15.32
N PHE A 264 -2.99 11.99 15.88
CA PHE A 264 -3.36 12.98 16.88
C PHE A 264 -4.20 12.32 17.96
N LEU A 265 -4.21 12.90 19.16
CA LEU A 265 -5.10 12.49 20.24
C LEU A 265 -6.35 13.38 20.24
N GLU A 266 -7.52 12.75 20.12
CA GLU A 266 -8.85 13.38 20.22
C GLU A 266 -9.61 12.64 21.32
N ASP A 267 -9.90 13.33 22.43
CA ASP A 267 -10.58 12.78 23.61
C ASP A 267 -9.98 11.46 24.13
N GLY A 268 -8.65 11.38 24.15
CA GLY A 268 -7.91 10.18 24.59
C GLY A 268 -7.85 9.04 23.57
N LYS A 269 -8.42 9.23 22.38
CA LYS A 269 -8.39 8.28 21.27
C LYS A 269 -7.47 8.73 20.14
N ILE A 270 -7.03 7.77 19.33
CA ILE A 270 -6.12 7.99 18.21
C ILE A 270 -6.93 8.36 16.98
N LYS A 271 -6.64 9.52 16.39
CA LYS A 271 -7.18 9.96 15.10
C LYS A 271 -6.06 10.23 14.12
N GLY A 272 -6.28 9.92 12.84
CA GLY A 272 -5.28 10.17 11.80
C GLY A 272 -5.15 11.65 11.47
N ASN A 273 -4.11 11.97 10.72
CA ASN A 273 -4.00 13.25 10.04
C ASN A 273 -4.91 13.31 8.80
N ILE A 274 -5.75 14.34 8.73
CA ILE A 274 -6.77 14.53 7.68
C ILE A 274 -6.17 14.81 6.31
N GLU A 275 -5.03 15.48 6.24
CA GLU A 275 -4.35 15.75 4.97
C GLU A 275 -3.88 14.44 4.32
N ILE A 276 -3.30 13.55 5.14
CA ILE A 276 -2.86 12.22 4.72
C ILE A 276 -4.06 11.37 4.29
N TYR A 277 -5.14 11.36 5.08
CA TYR A 277 -6.36 10.62 4.75
C TYR A 277 -6.94 11.01 3.39
N ASN A 278 -7.12 12.32 3.15
CA ASN A 278 -7.67 12.83 1.91
C ASN A 278 -6.81 12.47 0.69
N LYS A 279 -5.49 12.35 0.87
CA LYS A 279 -4.60 11.92 -0.21
C LYS A 279 -4.63 10.42 -0.48
N ILE A 280 -4.85 9.59 0.55
CA ILE A 280 -4.93 8.13 0.38
C ILE A 280 -6.29 7.71 -0.22
N LYS A 281 -7.37 8.40 0.19
CA LYS A 281 -8.75 8.14 -0.27
C LYS A 281 -8.94 8.41 -1.76
N ASN A 282 -8.25 9.41 -2.29
CA ASN A 282 -8.24 9.76 -3.72
C ASN A 282 -7.18 8.96 -4.50
#